data_AF-A0A971PGD8-F1
#
_entry.id   AF-A0A971PGD8-F1
#
_cell.length_a   1.000
_cell.length_b   1.000
_cell.length_c   1.000
_cell.angle_alpha   90.00
_cell.angle_beta   90.00
_cell.angle_gamma   90.00
#
_symmetry.space_group_name_H-M   'P 1'
#
loop_
_entity.id
_entity.type
_entity.pdbx_description
1 polymer ?
#
loop_
_entity_poly.entity_id
_entity_poly.type
_entity_poly.pdbx_seq_one_letter_code
_entity_poly.pdbx_strand_id
1 'polypeptide(L)'
;MSAVPPRPLLAVVCLAASTLCAGCAIVSVGKIPRQEGVYPAQTGPDTPLVLAIPGLRIPGLPVEQEQHFGFLVKMLAAEGIPCRVLAYDTVENPLISGAALFASDLAIAWTRVGPAVVREVQYENERRESLGLPPLRRLVLFGYSQGAVIMEQIACRVFFQLKRDYDAMEARFGEEWRALRQDPEFQFLMTALDDFLVIRNIKIQRQREFRRDPELRQFYQRAEDKLHRRLNDFIAYLDDPSSAYPEIDRFEEPGTPRYPKRYRELRLCAHSLQHCSLEERDRIRNFLIDYAQYHDLLALSPSFVSAAGSFFGSPRANEGMLLFKLFPVLRLFARRELTQIAQTRIGTVYHLRNMEDLARSNRDERYPLDPDNTLCIVGVNGPHGDGIVDQSSAHLSDHAFEIVKAPRRRGDPAAVLCRDRLPDLTVVPLRVMHFPERALGGWGRRRFGAAYMEEENPAFDYLRRFLRGDWDGLRLALGREEGSLRQFMLTLAFEGEAWKSPSPRRRGQSRNIRVDGRYDNPADLIFTWTGHFTAPGEEMNLVGPETAEGTLTIEAAMPYGERLQVPFTVYPGCNSFVKIVH
;
A
#
# COMPACT_ATOMS: atom_id res chain seq x y z
N MET A 1 -25.20 3.92 42.29
CA MET A 1 -25.86 2.76 41.66
C MET A 1 -25.47 2.72 40.20
N SER A 2 -24.91 1.57 39.80
CA SER A 2 -24.43 1.27 38.45
C SER A 2 -25.55 1.44 37.41
N ALA A 3 -25.34 2.33 36.44
CA ALA A 3 -26.19 2.42 35.27
C ALA A 3 -25.74 1.33 34.28
N VAL A 4 -26.41 0.18 34.35
CA VAL A 4 -26.33 -0.88 33.35
C VAL A 4 -26.73 -0.27 32.00
N PRO A 5 -25.89 -0.34 30.95
CA PRO A 5 -26.28 0.17 29.65
C PRO A 5 -27.47 -0.65 29.12
N PRO A 6 -28.41 -0.04 28.36
CA PRO A 6 -29.62 -0.71 27.94
C PRO A 6 -29.28 -1.95 27.10
N ARG A 7 -29.98 -3.05 27.38
CA ARG A 7 -29.80 -4.39 26.78
C ARG A 7 -29.76 -4.49 25.24
N PRO A 8 -30.32 -3.56 24.41
CA PRO A 8 -30.14 -3.63 22.96
C PRO A 8 -28.74 -3.18 22.49
N LEU A 9 -28.01 -2.37 23.26
CA LEU A 9 -26.68 -1.87 22.88
C LEU A 9 -25.61 -2.95 23.04
N LEU A 10 -25.71 -3.78 24.09
CA LEU A 10 -24.85 -4.95 24.28
C LEU A 10 -25.10 -6.03 23.21
N ALA A 11 -26.35 -6.21 22.77
CA ALA A 11 -26.70 -7.18 21.74
C ALA A 11 -26.13 -6.81 20.36
N VAL A 12 -26.02 -5.51 20.04
CA VAL A 12 -25.46 -5.01 18.77
C VAL A 12 -23.92 -5.00 18.77
N VAL A 13 -23.30 -4.71 19.92
CA VAL A 13 -21.84 -4.86 20.10
C VAL A 13 -21.44 -6.35 20.09
N CYS A 14 -22.25 -7.22 20.70
CA CYS A 14 -22.07 -8.67 20.58
C CYS A 14 -22.33 -9.18 19.15
N LEU A 15 -23.26 -8.58 18.39
CA LEU A 15 -23.47 -8.96 16.99
C LEU A 15 -22.26 -8.60 16.11
N ALA A 16 -21.70 -7.40 16.28
CA ALA A 16 -20.49 -6.96 15.57
C ALA A 16 -19.24 -7.78 15.97
N ALA A 17 -19.15 -8.21 17.23
CA ALA A 17 -18.11 -9.14 17.69
C ALA A 17 -18.35 -10.59 17.20
N SER A 18 -19.61 -11.03 17.07
CA SER A 18 -19.96 -12.37 16.59
C SER A 18 -19.87 -12.54 15.07
N THR A 19 -19.94 -11.45 14.29
CA THR A 19 -19.65 -11.50 12.86
C THR A 19 -18.14 -11.48 12.56
N LEU A 20 -17.28 -11.20 13.55
CA LEU A 20 -15.82 -11.22 13.40
C LEU A 20 -15.19 -12.60 13.69
N CYS A 21 -15.95 -13.59 14.18
CA CYS A 21 -15.46 -14.93 14.46
C CYS A 21 -16.46 -15.96 13.94
N ALA A 22 -16.19 -16.52 12.76
CA ALA A 22 -16.88 -17.73 12.34
C ALA A 22 -16.44 -18.89 13.25
N GLY A 23 -17.23 -19.17 14.29
CA GLY A 23 -17.07 -20.33 15.17
C GLY A 23 -16.66 -20.00 16.60
N CYS A 24 -16.62 -21.03 17.44
CA CYS A 24 -16.24 -20.99 18.86
C CYS A 24 -14.75 -20.64 19.09
N ALA A 25 -14.20 -19.65 18.40
CA ALA A 25 -12.84 -19.16 18.54
C ALA A 25 -12.84 -17.66 18.88
N ILE A 26 -11.83 -17.23 19.64
CA ILE A 26 -11.62 -15.81 20.00
C ILE A 26 -10.26 -15.34 19.49
N VAL A 27 -10.20 -14.06 19.11
CA VAL A 27 -8.94 -13.38 18.81
C VAL A 27 -8.05 -13.45 20.06
N SER A 28 -6.83 -13.97 19.89
CA SER A 28 -5.90 -14.27 20.97
C SER A 28 -4.62 -13.47 20.83
N VAL A 29 -4.64 -12.23 21.32
CA VAL A 29 -3.46 -11.35 21.36
C VAL A 29 -2.88 -11.26 22.77
N GLY A 30 -1.55 -11.25 22.86
CA GLY A 30 -0.81 -11.03 24.10
C GLY A 30 -0.72 -9.54 24.46
N LYS A 31 -0.40 -9.27 25.71
CA LYS A 31 0.07 -7.94 26.13
C LYS A 31 1.52 -7.78 25.66
N ILE A 32 1.77 -6.81 24.79
CA ILE A 32 3.10 -6.57 24.22
C ILE A 32 3.74 -5.39 24.95
N PRO A 33 5.04 -5.44 25.25
CA PRO A 33 5.76 -4.31 25.84
C PRO A 33 5.66 -3.07 24.95
N ARG A 34 5.73 -1.89 25.57
CA ARG A 34 5.89 -0.63 24.83
C ARG A 34 7.18 -0.67 24.01
N GLN A 35 7.17 0.02 22.88
CA GLN A 35 8.30 0.04 21.95
C GLN A 35 9.42 1.02 22.35
N GLU A 36 9.43 1.54 23.57
CA GLU A 36 10.49 2.45 24.04
C GLU A 36 11.82 1.69 24.21
N GLY A 37 12.89 2.16 23.55
CA GLY A 37 14.24 1.58 23.67
C GLY A 37 14.43 0.19 23.06
N VAL A 38 13.60 -0.22 22.10
CA VAL A 38 13.57 -1.61 21.57
C VAL A 38 14.54 -1.85 20.40
N TYR A 39 15.43 -0.91 20.13
CA TYR A 39 16.55 -1.18 19.24
C TYR A 39 17.51 -2.17 19.93
N PRO A 40 17.99 -3.21 19.24
CA PRO A 40 18.88 -4.18 19.84
C PRO A 40 20.19 -3.52 20.30
N ALA A 41 20.78 -4.03 21.38
CA ALA A 41 22.05 -3.49 21.89
C ALA A 41 23.22 -3.75 20.91
N GLN A 42 23.10 -4.79 20.08
CA GLN A 42 24.07 -5.17 19.06
C GLN A 42 23.38 -5.28 17.70
N THR A 43 24.01 -4.71 16.67
CA THR A 43 23.56 -4.76 15.27
C THR A 43 24.79 -4.92 14.39
N GLY A 44 24.72 -5.80 13.39
CA GLY A 44 25.80 -5.98 12.43
C GLY A 44 25.80 -4.89 11.35
N PRO A 45 26.94 -4.62 10.68
CA PRO A 45 27.08 -3.54 9.70
C PRO A 45 26.05 -3.61 8.55
N ASP A 46 25.79 -4.81 8.04
CA ASP A 46 24.87 -5.05 6.91
C ASP A 46 23.44 -5.42 7.33
N THR A 47 23.13 -5.31 8.62
CA THR A 47 21.80 -5.69 9.14
C THR A 47 20.74 -4.73 8.60
N PRO A 48 19.57 -5.20 8.14
CA PRO A 48 18.50 -4.32 7.67
C PRO A 48 17.78 -3.63 8.84
N LEU A 49 17.13 -2.50 8.56
CA LEU A 49 16.09 -1.92 9.41
C LEU A 49 14.72 -2.47 8.98
N VAL A 50 13.95 -3.02 9.92
CA VAL A 50 12.59 -3.52 9.65
C VAL A 50 11.56 -2.52 10.17
N LEU A 51 10.73 -1.98 9.27
CA LEU A 51 9.61 -1.11 9.63
C LEU A 51 8.29 -1.80 9.33
N ALA A 52 7.58 -2.20 10.38
CA ALA A 52 6.33 -2.93 10.30
C ALA A 52 5.14 -1.97 10.25
N ILE A 53 4.29 -2.08 9.23
CA ILE A 53 3.15 -1.20 8.99
C ILE A 53 1.86 -1.97 9.29
N PRO A 54 1.12 -1.60 10.35
CA PRO A 54 -0.03 -2.37 10.81
C PRO A 54 -1.25 -2.21 9.90
N GLY A 55 -2.22 -3.10 10.05
CA GLY A 55 -3.53 -3.01 9.41
C GLY A 55 -4.47 -2.00 10.07
N LEU A 56 -5.70 -1.95 9.56
CA LEU A 56 -6.79 -1.13 10.11
C LEU A 56 -7.04 -1.46 11.58
N ARG A 57 -7.20 -0.42 12.40
CA ARG A 57 -7.73 -0.57 13.76
C ARG A 57 -9.21 -0.96 13.68
N ILE A 58 -9.54 -2.19 14.03
CA ILE A 58 -10.91 -2.69 13.88
C ILE A 58 -11.81 -2.07 14.95
N PRO A 59 -12.89 -1.35 14.57
CA PRO A 59 -13.82 -0.78 15.55
C PRO A 59 -14.41 -1.85 16.46
N GLY A 60 -14.32 -1.64 17.77
CA GLY A 60 -14.89 -2.53 18.78
C GLY A 60 -14.00 -3.71 19.20
N LEU A 61 -12.87 -3.95 18.53
CA LEU A 61 -11.85 -4.89 19.01
C LEU A 61 -10.82 -4.14 19.88
N PRO A 62 -10.53 -4.62 21.10
CA PRO A 62 -9.51 -4.04 21.98
C PRO A 62 -8.10 -4.51 21.56
N VAL A 63 -7.79 -4.39 20.27
CA VAL A 63 -6.48 -4.73 19.69
C VAL A 63 -5.85 -3.44 19.19
N GLU A 64 -4.73 -3.06 19.79
CA GLU A 64 -3.91 -1.93 19.34
C GLU A 64 -3.16 -2.30 18.05
N GLN A 65 -2.81 -1.31 17.24
CA GLN A 65 -2.16 -1.57 15.95
C GLN A 65 -0.80 -2.26 16.09
N GLU A 66 -0.07 -1.93 17.15
CA GLU A 66 1.18 -2.56 17.54
C GLU A 66 0.98 -4.05 17.82
N GLN A 67 -0.19 -4.45 18.32
CA GLN A 67 -0.51 -5.84 18.61
C GLN A 67 -0.74 -6.70 17.39
N HIS A 68 -0.87 -6.11 16.20
CA HIS A 68 -0.97 -6.88 14.95
C HIS A 68 0.27 -7.74 14.67
N PHE A 69 1.44 -7.36 15.21
CA PHE A 69 2.70 -8.05 14.97
C PHE A 69 3.19 -8.94 16.12
N GLY A 70 2.45 -9.02 17.23
CA GLY A 70 2.84 -9.85 18.38
C GLY A 70 4.23 -9.50 18.93
N PHE A 71 5.06 -10.51 19.12
CA PHE A 71 6.42 -10.38 19.65
C PHE A 71 7.48 -10.13 18.57
N LEU A 72 7.10 -9.76 17.33
CA LEU A 72 8.00 -9.51 16.21
C LEU A 72 9.23 -8.70 16.61
N VAL A 73 9.01 -7.55 17.27
CA VAL A 73 10.09 -6.62 17.62
C VAL A 73 11.11 -7.30 18.57
N LYS A 74 10.61 -8.03 19.59
CA LYS A 74 11.46 -8.77 20.53
C LYS A 74 12.22 -9.91 19.84
N MET A 75 11.54 -10.64 18.97
CA MET A 75 12.12 -11.78 18.25
C MET A 75 13.21 -11.33 17.27
N LEU A 76 13.01 -10.22 16.56
CA LEU A 76 14.03 -9.65 15.67
C LEU A 76 15.18 -9.00 16.46
N ALA A 77 14.90 -8.34 17.58
CA ALA A 77 15.95 -7.80 18.44
C ALA A 77 16.88 -8.91 18.99
N ALA A 78 16.33 -10.10 19.30
CA ALA A 78 17.13 -11.27 19.69
C ALA A 78 18.06 -11.77 18.56
N GLU A 79 17.72 -11.47 17.31
CA GLU A 79 18.52 -11.76 16.11
C GLU A 79 19.45 -10.58 15.73
N GLY A 80 19.51 -9.52 16.56
CA GLY A 80 20.29 -8.31 16.30
C GLY A 80 19.70 -7.37 15.24
N ILE A 81 18.47 -7.63 14.79
CA ILE A 81 17.78 -6.90 13.73
C ILE A 81 16.91 -5.79 14.33
N PRO A 82 17.20 -4.50 14.06
CA PRO A 82 16.37 -3.40 14.51
C PRO A 82 15.00 -3.43 13.83
N CYS A 83 13.95 -3.31 14.64
CA CYS A 83 12.57 -3.34 14.17
C CYS A 83 11.71 -2.27 14.86
N ARG A 84 10.80 -1.64 14.12
CA ARG A 84 9.82 -0.68 14.64
C ARG A 84 8.45 -0.93 14.04
N VAL A 85 7.37 -0.82 14.84
CA VAL A 85 6.01 -0.77 14.27
C VAL A 85 5.59 0.68 14.09
N LEU A 86 5.19 1.03 12.87
CA LEU A 86 4.73 2.36 12.48
C LEU A 86 3.22 2.49 12.71
N ALA A 87 2.78 2.40 13.96
CA ALA A 87 1.39 2.63 14.32
C ALA A 87 0.97 4.06 13.95
N TYR A 88 -0.10 4.18 13.16
CA TYR A 88 -0.54 5.44 12.56
C TYR A 88 -1.89 5.93 13.09
N ASP A 89 -2.60 5.10 13.85
CA ASP A 89 -3.86 5.39 14.52
C ASP A 89 -3.85 4.89 15.97
N THR A 90 -3.29 5.70 16.87
CA THR A 90 -3.20 5.39 18.30
C THR A 90 -4.20 6.19 19.12
N VAL A 91 -4.33 5.88 20.41
CA VAL A 91 -5.18 6.67 21.32
C VAL A 91 -4.64 8.08 21.51
N GLU A 92 -3.31 8.21 21.58
CA GLU A 92 -2.58 9.47 21.77
C GLU A 92 -2.54 10.32 20.50
N ASN A 93 -2.51 9.68 19.34
CA ASN A 93 -2.37 10.36 18.06
C ASN A 93 -3.33 9.80 16.99
N PRO A 94 -4.65 9.93 17.19
CA PRO A 94 -5.64 9.28 16.34
C PRO A 94 -5.70 9.87 14.93
N LEU A 95 -6.17 9.08 13.98
CA LEU A 95 -6.49 9.56 12.64
C LEU A 95 -7.71 10.50 12.63
N ILE A 96 -7.73 11.39 11.65
CA ILE A 96 -8.91 12.23 11.37
C ILE A 96 -10.01 11.44 10.67
N SER A 97 -11.25 11.95 10.75
CA SER A 97 -12.45 11.33 10.16
C SER A 97 -12.44 11.20 8.62
N GLY A 98 -11.47 11.80 7.94
CA GLY A 98 -11.30 11.75 6.49
C GLY A 98 -10.00 11.08 6.05
N ALA A 99 -9.23 10.50 6.96
CA ALA A 99 -8.01 9.77 6.61
C ALA A 99 -8.36 8.64 5.63
N ALA A 100 -7.56 8.52 4.58
CA ALA A 100 -7.87 7.68 3.43
C ALA A 100 -6.66 6.81 3.07
N LEU A 101 -6.90 5.78 2.29
CA LEU A 101 -5.85 5.00 1.65
C LEU A 101 -5.41 5.64 0.35
N PHE A 102 -6.33 6.04 -0.52
CA PHE A 102 -6.00 6.40 -1.91
C PHE A 102 -6.15 7.90 -2.23
N ALA A 103 -6.62 8.74 -1.30
CA ALA A 103 -6.77 10.17 -1.57
C ALA A 103 -5.45 10.91 -1.30
N SER A 104 -4.77 11.42 -2.32
CA SER A 104 -3.40 11.96 -2.25
C SER A 104 -3.13 12.90 -1.07
N ASP A 105 -4.05 13.84 -0.78
CA ASP A 105 -3.88 14.82 0.30
C ASP A 105 -4.23 14.30 1.70
N LEU A 106 -4.95 13.18 1.80
CA LEU A 106 -5.40 12.59 3.06
C LEU A 106 -4.89 11.15 3.25
N ALA A 107 -4.00 10.71 2.35
CA ALA A 107 -3.49 9.36 2.31
C ALA A 107 -2.64 9.10 3.54
N ILE A 108 -2.90 7.99 4.22
CA ILE A 108 -2.16 7.58 5.42
C ILE A 108 -0.69 7.34 5.09
N ALA A 109 -0.39 6.85 3.87
CA ALA A 109 0.98 6.71 3.38
C ALA A 109 1.76 8.03 3.44
N TRP A 110 1.18 9.15 3.02
CA TRP A 110 1.91 10.42 2.88
C TRP A 110 1.80 11.32 4.11
N THR A 111 0.71 11.19 4.86
CA THR A 111 0.44 12.05 6.01
C THR A 111 0.91 11.46 7.35
N ARG A 112 1.20 10.14 7.40
CA ARG A 112 1.62 9.44 8.62
C ARG A 112 2.82 8.54 8.42
N VAL A 113 2.70 7.52 7.56
CA VAL A 113 3.64 6.40 7.52
C VAL A 113 4.94 6.77 6.82
N GLY A 114 4.89 7.40 5.64
CA GLY A 114 6.06 7.88 4.90
C GLY A 114 6.95 8.81 5.74
N PRO A 115 6.40 9.86 6.37
CA PRO A 115 7.17 10.69 7.30
C PRO A 115 7.74 9.90 8.50
N ALA A 116 7.06 8.85 8.95
CA ALA A 116 7.59 7.98 10.01
C ALA A 116 8.75 7.10 9.51
N VAL A 117 8.69 6.61 8.27
CA VAL A 117 9.80 5.87 7.64
C VAL A 117 11.06 6.72 7.59
N VAL A 118 10.95 7.97 7.14
CA VAL A 118 12.10 8.91 7.07
C VAL A 118 12.71 9.12 8.45
N ARG A 119 11.89 9.42 9.47
CA ARG A 119 12.37 9.63 10.84
C ARG A 119 13.07 8.40 11.43
N GLU A 120 12.52 7.21 11.23
CA GLU A 120 13.12 5.98 11.78
C GLU A 120 14.43 5.61 11.05
N VAL A 121 14.55 5.91 9.76
CA VAL A 121 15.81 5.79 9.02
C VAL A 121 16.86 6.76 9.56
N GLN A 122 16.49 8.03 9.78
CA GLN A 122 17.39 9.04 10.36
C GLN A 122 17.85 8.63 11.76
N TYR A 123 16.92 8.21 12.62
CA TYR A 123 17.22 7.73 13.97
C TYR A 123 18.16 6.51 13.96
N GLU A 124 17.92 5.53 13.07
CA GLU A 124 18.81 4.37 12.95
C GLU A 124 20.20 4.74 12.43
N ASN A 125 20.32 5.73 11.55
CA ASN A 125 21.62 6.23 11.10
C ASN A 125 22.39 6.94 12.22
N GLU A 126 21.74 7.80 13.01
CA GLU A 126 22.33 8.42 14.20
C GLU A 126 22.79 7.35 15.21
N ARG A 127 21.96 6.33 15.44
CA ARG A 127 22.30 5.19 16.30
C ARG A 127 23.52 4.45 15.75
N ARG A 128 23.55 4.13 14.45
CA ARG A 128 24.69 3.45 13.81
C ARG A 128 25.98 4.25 13.93
N GLU A 129 25.93 5.55 13.72
CA GLU A 129 27.06 6.44 13.92
C GLU A 129 27.59 6.36 15.36
N SER A 130 26.70 6.41 16.36
CA SER A 130 27.09 6.27 17.77
C SER A 130 27.71 4.91 18.13
N LEU A 131 27.44 3.88 17.32
CA LEU A 131 28.00 2.53 17.43
C LEU A 131 29.24 2.32 16.55
N GLY A 132 29.68 3.33 15.79
CA GLY A 132 30.78 3.20 14.82
C GLY A 132 30.46 2.29 13.63
N LEU A 133 29.18 2.15 13.28
CA LEU A 133 28.69 1.33 12.17
C LEU A 133 28.49 2.19 10.90
N PRO A 134 28.58 1.58 9.69
CA PRO A 134 28.24 2.28 8.47
C PRO A 134 26.75 2.66 8.43
N PRO A 135 26.39 3.71 7.67
CA PRO A 135 25.00 4.09 7.44
C PRO A 135 24.15 2.92 6.93
N LEU A 136 22.85 2.95 7.24
CA LEU A 136 21.88 1.96 6.79
C LEU A 136 21.93 1.83 5.26
N ARG A 137 21.97 0.59 4.77
CA ARG A 137 21.93 0.28 3.32
C ARG A 137 20.65 -0.42 2.89
N ARG A 138 20.01 -1.17 3.79
CA ARG A 138 18.84 -2.00 3.48
C ARG A 138 17.69 -1.67 4.41
N LEU A 139 16.53 -1.40 3.82
CA LEU A 139 15.28 -1.14 4.52
C LEU A 139 14.27 -2.22 4.15
N VAL A 140 13.63 -2.82 5.14
CA VAL A 140 12.57 -3.81 4.94
C VAL A 140 11.26 -3.22 5.45
N LEU A 141 10.29 -3.03 4.57
CA LEU A 141 8.93 -2.67 4.97
C LEU A 141 8.10 -3.95 5.13
N PHE A 142 7.49 -4.13 6.29
CA PHE A 142 6.64 -5.29 6.59
C PHE A 142 5.18 -4.84 6.79
N GLY A 143 4.38 -4.90 5.73
CA GLY A 143 2.96 -4.53 5.77
C GLY A 143 2.04 -5.68 6.16
N TYR A 144 1.08 -5.42 7.06
CA TYR A 144 -0.01 -6.34 7.38
C TYR A 144 -1.36 -5.77 6.95
N SER A 145 -2.18 -6.55 6.24
CA SER A 145 -3.55 -6.13 5.87
C SER A 145 -3.55 -4.78 5.13
N GLN A 146 -4.26 -3.77 5.63
CA GLN A 146 -4.23 -2.39 5.13
C GLN A 146 -2.80 -1.80 5.08
N GLY A 147 -1.92 -2.21 5.99
CA GLY A 147 -0.52 -1.80 6.00
C GLY A 147 0.27 -2.28 4.79
N ALA A 148 -0.13 -3.40 4.16
CA ALA A 148 0.45 -3.84 2.89
C ALA A 148 0.08 -2.91 1.72
N VAL A 149 -1.14 -2.34 1.74
CA VAL A 149 -1.56 -1.32 0.76
C VAL A 149 -0.75 -0.04 0.95
N ILE A 150 -0.57 0.41 2.19
CA ILE A 150 0.25 1.58 2.51
C ILE A 150 1.72 1.35 2.08
N MET A 151 2.24 0.15 2.33
CA MET A 151 3.58 -0.27 1.91
C MET A 151 3.73 -0.20 0.38
N GLU A 152 2.78 -0.76 -0.37
CA GLU A 152 2.82 -0.73 -1.85
C GLU A 152 2.79 0.70 -2.38
N GLN A 153 1.97 1.59 -1.80
CA GLN A 153 1.97 3.00 -2.19
C GLN A 153 3.34 3.64 -2.02
N ILE A 154 4.01 3.37 -0.88
CA ILE A 154 5.38 3.84 -0.60
C ILE A 154 6.37 3.24 -1.61
N ALA A 155 6.25 1.95 -1.92
CA ALA A 155 7.08 1.27 -2.92
C ALA A 155 6.97 1.98 -4.29
N CYS A 156 5.73 2.18 -4.75
CA CYS A 156 5.43 2.79 -6.05
C CYS A 156 5.87 4.26 -6.13
N ARG A 157 5.59 5.08 -5.11
CA ARG A 157 5.91 6.52 -5.17
C ARG A 157 7.39 6.81 -4.88
N VAL A 158 7.94 6.23 -3.81
CA VAL A 158 9.28 6.58 -3.32
C VAL A 158 10.35 5.75 -4.01
N PHE A 159 10.23 4.42 -3.91
CA PHE A 159 11.30 3.54 -4.36
C PHE A 159 11.29 3.29 -5.86
N PHE A 160 10.14 3.50 -6.51
CA PHE A 160 10.01 3.38 -7.96
C PHE A 160 9.96 4.76 -8.65
N GLN A 161 8.87 5.52 -8.49
CA GLN A 161 8.66 6.77 -9.24
C GLN A 161 9.72 7.84 -8.93
N LEU A 162 9.95 8.16 -7.65
CA LEU A 162 10.95 9.17 -7.28
C LEU A 162 12.37 8.72 -7.68
N LYS A 163 12.72 7.44 -7.50
CA LYS A 163 14.03 6.92 -7.93
C LYS A 163 14.22 7.07 -9.44
N ARG A 164 13.21 6.72 -10.22
CA ARG A 164 13.22 6.85 -11.68
C ARG A 164 13.32 8.32 -12.11
N ASP A 165 12.55 9.20 -11.50
CA ASP A 165 12.59 10.63 -11.81
C ASP A 165 13.94 11.24 -11.39
N TYR A 166 14.51 10.79 -10.27
CA TYR A 166 15.87 11.16 -9.85
C TYR A 166 16.92 10.72 -10.87
N ASP A 167 16.86 9.47 -11.34
CA ASP A 167 17.79 8.95 -12.34
C ASP A 167 17.64 9.67 -13.69
N ALA A 168 16.41 10.02 -14.06
CA ALA A 168 16.14 10.84 -15.24
C ALA A 168 16.71 12.26 -15.12
N MET A 169 16.63 12.88 -13.94
CA MET A 169 17.25 14.17 -13.66
C MET A 169 18.77 14.08 -13.73
N GLU A 170 19.37 13.03 -13.16
CA GLU A 170 20.82 12.79 -13.23
C GLU A 170 21.28 12.52 -14.66
N ALA A 171 20.55 11.74 -15.45
CA ALA A 171 20.86 11.50 -16.86
C ALA A 171 20.73 12.76 -17.72
N ARG A 172 19.71 13.60 -17.44
CA ARG A 172 19.44 14.82 -18.21
C ARG A 172 20.42 15.95 -17.91
N PHE A 173 20.76 16.17 -16.64
CA PHE A 173 21.52 17.35 -16.20
C PHE A 173 22.92 17.03 -15.70
N GLY A 174 23.25 15.76 -15.42
CA GLY A 174 24.60 15.32 -15.08
C GLY A 174 25.24 16.11 -13.94
N GLU A 175 26.34 16.79 -14.25
CA GLU A 175 27.10 17.60 -13.28
C GLU A 175 26.28 18.78 -12.72
N GLU A 176 25.39 19.39 -13.50
CA GLU A 176 24.52 20.46 -13.02
C GLU A 176 23.62 19.97 -11.88
N TRP A 177 23.03 18.78 -12.02
CA TRP A 177 22.21 18.20 -10.96
C TRP A 177 23.02 17.84 -9.72
N ARG A 178 24.21 17.26 -9.89
CA ARG A 178 25.08 16.91 -8.74
C ARG A 178 25.54 18.15 -7.97
N ALA A 179 25.89 19.21 -8.69
CA ALA A 179 26.29 20.48 -8.10
C ALA A 179 25.12 21.18 -7.41
N LEU A 180 23.93 21.20 -8.04
CA LEU A 180 22.72 21.82 -7.49
C LEU A 180 22.31 21.21 -6.14
N ARG A 181 22.39 19.87 -6.00
CA ARG A 181 22.05 19.20 -4.73
C ARG A 181 22.92 19.62 -3.55
N GLN A 182 24.12 20.12 -3.82
CA GLN A 182 25.07 20.62 -2.82
C GLN A 182 24.99 22.15 -2.68
N ASP A 183 24.20 22.82 -3.52
CA ASP A 183 24.08 24.27 -3.54
C ASP A 183 23.24 24.79 -2.36
N PRO A 184 23.75 25.79 -1.60
CA PRO A 184 23.01 26.36 -0.48
C PRO A 184 21.61 26.86 -0.85
N GLU A 185 21.42 27.50 -2.02
CA GLU A 185 20.12 28.05 -2.41
C GLU A 185 19.09 26.95 -2.64
N PHE A 186 19.51 25.86 -3.27
CA PHE A 186 18.67 24.69 -3.45
C PHE A 186 18.36 23.99 -2.11
N GLN A 187 19.37 23.85 -1.24
CA GLN A 187 19.18 23.25 0.09
C GLN A 187 18.25 24.08 0.97
N PHE A 188 18.32 25.41 0.92
CA PHE A 188 17.40 26.29 1.63
C PHE A 188 15.96 26.12 1.14
N LEU A 189 15.75 25.99 -0.17
CA LEU A 189 14.44 25.71 -0.73
C LEU A 189 13.92 24.34 -0.29
N MET A 190 14.71 23.28 -0.45
CA MET A 190 14.31 21.91 -0.09
C MET A 190 14.00 21.78 1.41
N THR A 191 14.79 22.42 2.28
CA THR A 191 14.54 22.47 3.73
C THR A 191 13.24 23.20 4.04
N ALA A 192 13.00 24.36 3.42
CA ALA A 192 11.75 25.11 3.63
C ALA A 192 10.52 24.34 3.12
N LEU A 193 10.68 23.56 2.04
CA LEU A 193 9.62 22.72 1.49
C LEU A 193 9.32 21.54 2.43
N ASP A 194 10.34 20.85 2.94
CA ASP A 194 10.15 19.76 3.89
C ASP A 194 9.48 20.24 5.19
N ASP A 195 10.00 21.33 5.79
CA ASP A 195 9.40 22.01 6.95
C ASP A 195 7.89 22.26 6.71
N PHE A 196 7.56 22.86 5.57
CA PHE A 196 6.18 23.18 5.22
C PHE A 196 5.32 21.92 5.09
N LEU A 197 5.82 20.87 4.45
CA LEU A 197 5.08 19.62 4.27
C LEU A 197 4.83 18.90 5.59
N VAL A 198 5.79 18.91 6.52
CA VAL A 198 5.60 18.41 7.89
C VAL A 198 4.47 19.17 8.59
N ILE A 199 4.51 20.50 8.56
CA ILE A 199 3.49 21.35 9.21
C ILE A 199 2.13 21.15 8.54
N ARG A 200 2.08 21.04 7.21
CA ARG A 200 0.86 20.74 6.43
C ARG A 200 0.25 19.42 6.87
N ASN A 201 1.07 18.38 7.00
CA ASN A 201 0.62 17.08 7.48
C ASN A 201 0.06 17.17 8.91
N ILE A 202 0.74 17.87 9.83
CA ILE A 202 0.23 18.10 11.19
C ILE A 202 -1.11 18.84 11.15
N LYS A 203 -1.25 19.89 10.34
CA LYS A 203 -2.50 20.66 10.19
C LYS A 203 -3.65 19.80 9.69
N ILE A 204 -3.40 18.92 8.71
CA ILE A 204 -4.40 17.96 8.23
C ILE A 204 -4.86 17.09 9.39
N GLN A 205 -3.93 16.53 10.15
CA GLN A 205 -4.20 15.60 11.23
C GLN A 205 -4.82 16.26 12.48
N ARG A 206 -4.54 17.54 12.71
CA ARG A 206 -4.97 18.30 13.89
C ARG A 206 -5.80 19.53 13.52
N GLN A 207 -6.65 19.39 12.51
CA GLN A 207 -7.41 20.50 11.93
C GLN A 207 -8.21 21.30 12.97
N ARG A 208 -8.74 20.65 14.01
CA ARG A 208 -9.49 21.32 15.08
C ARG A 208 -8.61 22.22 15.95
N GLU A 209 -7.38 21.79 16.24
CA GLU A 209 -6.40 22.58 16.99
C GLU A 209 -6.01 23.82 16.18
N PHE A 210 -5.63 23.63 14.91
CA PHE A 210 -5.32 24.74 13.99
C PHE A 210 -6.50 25.69 13.78
N ARG A 211 -7.76 25.24 13.83
CA ARG A 211 -8.90 26.15 13.73
C ARG A 211 -9.09 27.01 14.99
N ARG A 212 -8.80 26.45 16.16
CA ARG A 212 -9.00 27.11 17.46
C ARG A 212 -7.85 28.02 17.83
N ASP A 213 -6.64 27.64 17.48
CA ASP A 213 -5.41 28.31 17.88
C ASP A 213 -4.95 29.30 16.79
N PRO A 214 -4.96 30.62 17.06
CA PRO A 214 -4.45 31.61 16.12
C PRO A 214 -2.93 31.53 15.92
N GLU A 215 -2.15 31.11 16.92
CA GLU A 215 -0.69 31.01 16.83
C GLU A 215 -0.28 29.88 15.88
N LEU A 216 -0.96 28.73 15.96
CA LEU A 216 -0.74 27.63 14.99
C LEU A 216 -1.07 28.02 13.55
N ARG A 217 -2.10 28.87 13.36
CA ARG A 217 -2.43 29.41 12.02
C ARG A 217 -1.36 30.37 11.52
N GLN A 218 -0.91 31.27 12.38
CA GLN A 218 0.16 32.20 12.04
C GLN A 218 1.47 31.45 11.74
N PHE A 219 1.78 30.40 12.50
CA PHE A 219 2.93 29.53 12.25
C PHE A 219 2.84 28.83 10.87
N TYR A 220 1.68 28.26 10.53
CA TYR A 220 1.45 27.68 9.20
C TYR A 220 1.66 28.71 8.09
N GLN A 221 1.08 29.91 8.25
CA GLN A 221 1.17 30.96 7.24
C GLN A 221 2.61 31.48 7.09
N ARG A 222 3.35 31.61 8.19
CA ARG A 222 4.78 31.94 8.14
C ARG A 222 5.62 30.89 7.43
N ALA A 223 5.30 29.61 7.58
CA ALA A 223 5.98 28.54 6.86
C ALA A 223 5.68 28.60 5.36
N GLU A 224 4.43 28.86 4.99
CA GLU A 224 4.01 29.08 3.60
C GLU A 224 4.72 30.29 2.97
N ASP A 225 4.76 31.44 3.68
CA ASP A 225 5.45 32.65 3.22
C ASP A 225 6.98 32.45 3.13
N LYS A 226 7.57 31.64 4.02
CA LYS A 226 8.98 31.26 3.95
C LYS A 226 9.24 30.43 2.69
N LEU A 227 8.41 29.43 2.41
CA LEU A 227 8.52 28.60 1.21
C LEU A 227 8.40 29.44 -0.07
N HIS A 228 7.39 30.31 -0.16
CA HIS A 228 7.22 31.19 -1.33
C HIS A 228 8.41 32.11 -1.55
N ARG A 229 8.95 32.72 -0.49
CA ARG A 229 10.16 33.55 -0.60
C ARG A 229 11.35 32.74 -1.09
N ARG A 230 11.63 31.58 -0.48
CA ARG A 230 12.74 30.72 -0.90
C ARG A 230 12.61 30.21 -2.34
N LEU A 231 11.39 29.93 -2.79
CA LEU A 231 11.15 29.55 -4.17
C LEU A 231 11.45 30.70 -5.14
N ASN A 232 11.02 31.92 -4.81
CA ASN A 232 11.31 33.10 -5.63
C ASN A 232 12.81 33.42 -5.65
N ASP A 233 13.48 33.36 -4.50
CA ASP A 233 14.93 33.55 -4.38
C ASP A 233 15.67 32.54 -5.26
N PHE A 234 15.27 31.26 -5.20
CA PHE A 234 15.86 30.20 -6.00
C PHE A 234 15.63 30.37 -7.51
N ILE A 235 14.43 30.77 -7.92
CA ILE A 235 14.13 31.05 -9.34
C ILE A 235 14.97 32.24 -9.84
N ALA A 236 15.08 33.32 -9.05
CA ALA A 236 15.91 34.47 -9.40
C ALA A 236 17.39 34.08 -9.49
N TYR A 237 17.87 33.26 -8.56
CA TYR A 237 19.23 32.71 -8.57
C TYR A 237 19.51 31.85 -9.81
N LEU A 238 18.57 30.98 -10.21
CA LEU A 238 18.70 30.19 -11.44
C LEU A 238 18.74 31.06 -12.70
N ASP A 239 18.00 32.17 -12.73
CA ASP A 239 17.94 33.05 -13.90
C ASP A 239 19.20 33.93 -14.05
N ASP A 240 19.53 34.64 -12.96
CA ASP A 240 20.73 35.47 -12.83
C ASP A 240 21.29 35.41 -11.39
N PRO A 241 22.36 34.63 -11.16
CA PRO A 241 22.92 34.47 -9.82
C PRO A 241 23.62 35.75 -9.32
N SER A 242 23.93 36.71 -10.20
CA SER A 242 24.50 38.03 -9.84
C SER A 242 23.54 38.88 -9.02
N SER A 243 22.23 38.63 -9.13
CA SER A 243 21.21 39.30 -8.33
C SER A 243 21.26 38.88 -6.85
N ALA A 244 21.56 37.60 -6.60
CA ALA A 244 21.70 37.03 -5.26
C ALA A 244 23.09 37.28 -4.66
N TYR A 245 24.12 37.38 -5.50
CA TYR A 245 25.52 37.56 -5.11
C TYR A 245 26.19 38.70 -5.91
N PRO A 246 25.83 39.97 -5.65
CA PRO A 246 26.29 41.11 -6.44
C PRO A 246 27.79 41.43 -6.29
N GLU A 247 28.41 40.99 -5.19
CA GLU A 247 29.83 41.16 -4.90
C GLU A 247 30.75 40.14 -5.62
N ILE A 248 30.17 39.24 -6.42
CA ILE A 248 30.90 38.14 -7.06
C ILE A 248 31.12 38.41 -8.54
N ASP A 249 32.37 38.68 -8.90
CA ASP A 249 32.78 39.04 -10.27
C ASP A 249 32.72 37.84 -11.25
N ARG A 250 32.79 36.61 -10.75
CA ARG A 250 32.79 35.39 -11.57
C ARG A 250 32.09 34.23 -10.88
N PHE A 251 31.06 33.71 -11.56
CA PHE A 251 30.39 32.48 -11.16
C PHE A 251 31.11 31.25 -11.70
N GLU A 252 31.11 30.20 -10.89
CA GLU A 252 31.80 28.95 -11.15
C GLU A 252 30.93 27.98 -11.96
N GLU A 253 31.58 27.12 -12.73
CA GLU A 253 30.88 26.06 -13.47
C GLU A 253 30.51 24.89 -12.52
N PRO A 254 29.46 24.10 -12.84
CA PRO A 254 28.99 22.99 -12.01
C PRO A 254 30.09 22.00 -11.58
N GLY A 255 31.05 21.69 -12.47
CA GLY A 255 32.12 20.73 -12.23
C GLY A 255 33.21 21.16 -11.24
N THR A 256 33.20 22.40 -10.73
CA THR A 256 34.21 22.86 -9.75
C THR A 256 33.72 22.69 -8.30
N PRO A 257 34.59 22.62 -7.28
CA PRO A 257 34.13 22.57 -5.88
C PRO A 257 33.76 23.96 -5.31
N ARG A 258 33.86 25.02 -6.10
CA ARG A 258 33.69 26.41 -5.66
C ARG A 258 32.25 26.92 -5.89
N TYR A 259 31.86 27.87 -5.06
CA TYR A 259 30.57 28.54 -5.05
C TYR A 259 30.76 30.07 -5.11
N PRO A 260 29.79 30.81 -5.64
CA PRO A 260 28.49 30.39 -6.22
C PRO A 260 28.59 29.88 -7.67
N LYS A 261 27.59 29.11 -8.09
CA LYS A 261 27.55 28.42 -9.39
C LYS A 261 26.59 29.04 -10.39
N ARG A 262 26.75 28.67 -11.67
CA ARG A 262 25.78 28.97 -12.74
C ARG A 262 25.30 27.66 -13.39
N TYR A 263 23.98 27.54 -13.56
CA TYR A 263 23.34 26.34 -14.08
C TYR A 263 22.64 26.62 -15.42
N ARG A 264 23.33 26.39 -16.54
CA ARG A 264 22.83 26.79 -17.86
C ARG A 264 21.66 25.93 -18.31
N GLU A 265 21.79 24.61 -18.22
CA GLU A 265 20.79 23.66 -18.70
C GLU A 265 19.55 23.65 -17.81
N LEU A 266 19.72 23.71 -16.49
CA LEU A 266 18.61 23.85 -15.55
C LEU A 266 17.85 25.16 -15.76
N ARG A 267 18.55 26.28 -16.01
CA ARG A 267 17.91 27.56 -16.32
C ARG A 267 17.10 27.48 -17.61
N LEU A 268 17.65 26.90 -18.68
CA LEU A 268 16.93 26.70 -19.94
C LEU A 268 15.70 25.80 -19.74
N CYS A 269 15.84 24.74 -18.94
CA CYS A 269 14.71 23.89 -18.56
C CYS A 269 13.64 24.70 -17.84
N ALA A 270 14.00 25.45 -16.79
CA ALA A 270 13.06 26.27 -16.02
C ALA A 270 12.27 27.26 -16.90
N HIS A 271 12.93 27.91 -17.86
CA HIS A 271 12.25 28.78 -18.84
C HIS A 271 11.31 27.99 -19.76
N SER A 272 11.73 26.81 -20.24
CA SER A 272 10.90 25.98 -21.11
C SER A 272 9.64 25.43 -20.42
N LEU A 273 9.65 25.28 -19.10
CA LEU A 273 8.47 24.80 -18.34
C LEU A 273 7.25 25.70 -18.48
N GLN A 274 7.43 26.99 -18.79
CA GLN A 274 6.33 27.91 -19.06
C GLN A 274 5.55 27.56 -20.34
N HIS A 275 6.13 26.72 -21.21
CA HIS A 275 5.53 26.25 -22.45
C HIS A 275 5.17 24.75 -22.44
N CYS A 276 5.58 24.02 -21.40
CA CYS A 276 5.21 22.62 -21.19
C CYS A 276 3.73 22.46 -20.83
N SER A 277 3.20 21.25 -21.03
CA SER A 277 1.85 20.87 -20.61
C SER A 277 1.70 20.98 -19.09
N LEU A 278 0.46 21.10 -18.59
CA LEU A 278 0.18 21.09 -17.15
C LEU A 278 0.67 19.81 -16.48
N GLU A 279 0.55 18.68 -17.17
CA GLU A 279 0.99 17.37 -16.68
C GLU A 279 2.50 17.31 -16.43
N GLU A 280 3.30 17.84 -17.33
CA GLU A 280 4.75 17.86 -17.18
C GLU A 280 5.20 18.79 -16.04
N ARG A 281 4.52 19.94 -15.89
CA ARG A 281 4.76 20.84 -14.75
C ARG A 281 4.39 20.19 -13.42
N ASP A 282 3.25 19.49 -13.38
CA ASP A 282 2.81 18.77 -12.19
C ASP A 282 3.78 17.63 -11.84
N ARG A 283 4.33 16.91 -12.83
CA ARG A 283 5.35 15.89 -12.62
C ARG A 283 6.60 16.47 -11.96
N ILE A 284 7.13 17.57 -12.47
CA ILE A 284 8.34 18.21 -11.90
C ILE A 284 8.07 18.77 -10.51
N ARG A 285 6.90 19.39 -10.29
CA ARG A 285 6.49 19.83 -8.95
C ARG A 285 6.43 18.66 -7.97
N ASN A 286 5.81 17.55 -8.37
CA ASN A 286 5.69 16.37 -7.52
C ASN A 286 7.05 15.73 -7.25
N PHE A 287 7.95 15.72 -8.24
CA PHE A 287 9.35 15.29 -8.04
C PHE A 287 10.04 16.13 -6.96
N LEU A 288 9.95 17.46 -7.00
CA LEU A 288 10.59 18.32 -5.98
C LEU A 288 9.98 18.11 -4.58
N ILE A 289 8.66 17.92 -4.50
CA ILE A 289 7.97 17.59 -3.25
C ILE A 289 8.49 16.26 -2.68
N ASP A 290 8.54 15.23 -3.52
CA ASP A 290 8.96 13.88 -3.11
C ASP A 290 10.46 13.85 -2.79
N TYR A 291 11.28 14.58 -3.55
CA TYR A 291 12.71 14.71 -3.29
C TYR A 291 12.97 15.40 -1.95
N ALA A 292 12.29 16.52 -1.65
CA ALA A 292 12.47 17.22 -0.37
C ALA A 292 12.21 16.30 0.83
N GLN A 293 11.16 15.47 0.76
CA GLN A 293 10.78 14.59 1.88
C GLN A 293 11.55 13.26 1.94
N TYR A 294 11.91 12.68 0.79
CA TYR A 294 12.32 11.28 0.71
C TYR A 294 13.69 11.06 0.08
N HIS A 295 14.48 12.10 -0.22
CA HIS A 295 15.80 11.93 -0.82
C HIS A 295 16.75 11.04 0.02
N ASP A 296 16.66 11.07 1.35
CA ASP A 296 17.42 10.17 2.24
C ASP A 296 17.15 8.69 1.98
N LEU A 297 15.98 8.35 1.43
CA LEU A 297 15.59 6.97 1.12
C LEU A 297 16.14 6.49 -0.22
N LEU A 298 16.59 7.38 -1.10
CA LEU A 298 17.09 7.04 -2.45
C LEU A 298 18.37 6.19 -2.43
N ALA A 299 19.16 6.30 -1.34
CA ALA A 299 20.38 5.53 -1.17
C ALA A 299 20.15 4.10 -0.63
N LEU A 300 18.92 3.80 -0.20
CA LEU A 300 18.57 2.52 0.41
C LEU A 300 18.12 1.50 -0.64
N SER A 301 18.47 0.24 -0.41
CA SER A 301 17.87 -0.90 -1.11
C SER A 301 16.63 -1.37 -0.35
N PRO A 302 15.41 -1.14 -0.88
CA PRO A 302 14.18 -1.57 -0.22
C PRO A 302 13.96 -3.08 -0.39
N SER A 303 13.25 -3.68 0.55
CA SER A 303 12.65 -5.00 0.44
C SER A 303 11.26 -4.96 1.09
N PHE A 304 10.34 -5.78 0.61
CA PHE A 304 8.94 -5.71 0.98
C PHE A 304 8.44 -7.07 1.47
N VAL A 305 7.75 -7.06 2.60
CA VAL A 305 7.02 -8.22 3.12
C VAL A 305 5.56 -7.83 3.26
N SER A 306 4.66 -8.55 2.57
CA SER A 306 3.22 -8.45 2.78
C SER A 306 2.74 -9.67 3.53
N ALA A 307 2.11 -9.52 4.70
CA ALA A 307 1.39 -10.60 5.35
C ALA A 307 -0.11 -10.33 5.34
N ALA A 308 -0.87 -11.28 4.81
CA ALA A 308 -2.32 -11.19 4.66
C ALA A 308 -2.75 -9.79 4.15
N GLY A 309 -2.16 -9.37 3.03
CA GLY A 309 -2.43 -8.05 2.45
C GLY A 309 -3.92 -7.87 2.11
N SER A 310 -4.40 -6.64 2.05
CA SER A 310 -5.78 -6.36 1.61
C SER A 310 -5.75 -5.48 0.37
N PHE A 311 -5.03 -5.90 -0.67
CA PHE A 311 -4.76 -5.08 -1.86
C PHE A 311 -6.02 -4.75 -2.65
N PHE A 312 -6.92 -5.74 -2.78
CA PHE A 312 -8.14 -5.63 -3.58
C PHE A 312 -9.41 -5.72 -2.74
N GLY A 313 -9.26 -5.45 -1.45
CA GLY A 313 -10.35 -5.34 -0.50
C GLY A 313 -10.70 -6.62 0.24
N SER A 314 -11.85 -6.58 0.90
CA SER A 314 -12.30 -7.61 1.83
C SER A 314 -13.83 -7.78 1.78
N PRO A 315 -14.36 -9.02 1.83
CA PRO A 315 -15.80 -9.26 2.00
C PRO A 315 -16.38 -8.55 3.23
N ARG A 316 -15.63 -8.51 4.33
CA ARG A 316 -16.04 -7.87 5.59
C ARG A 316 -16.18 -6.36 5.47
N ALA A 317 -15.40 -5.72 4.60
CA ALA A 317 -15.59 -4.30 4.31
C ALA A 317 -16.93 -4.05 3.61
N ASN A 318 -17.33 -4.92 2.67
CA ASN A 318 -18.65 -4.84 2.01
C ASN A 318 -19.79 -5.07 3.02
N GLU A 319 -19.69 -6.10 3.85
CA GLU A 319 -20.66 -6.39 4.91
C GLU A 319 -20.77 -5.24 5.93
N GLY A 320 -19.63 -4.72 6.39
CA GLY A 320 -19.59 -3.58 7.31
C GLY A 320 -20.27 -2.35 6.74
N MET A 321 -20.03 -2.04 5.46
CA MET A 321 -20.67 -0.91 4.79
C MET A 321 -22.18 -1.12 4.58
N LEU A 322 -22.62 -2.36 4.33
CA LEU A 322 -24.03 -2.70 4.31
C LEU A 322 -24.67 -2.51 5.70
N LEU A 323 -24.02 -2.95 6.77
CA LEU A 323 -24.47 -2.74 8.14
C LEU A 323 -24.56 -1.24 8.48
N PHE A 324 -23.57 -0.43 8.09
CA PHE A 324 -23.62 1.02 8.27
C PHE A 324 -24.72 1.71 7.45
N LYS A 325 -25.17 1.10 6.34
CA LYS A 325 -26.31 1.58 5.55
C LYS A 325 -27.63 1.21 6.21
N LEU A 326 -27.77 -0.01 6.71
CA LEU A 326 -28.97 -0.50 7.38
C LEU A 326 -29.17 0.13 8.76
N PHE A 327 -28.07 0.39 9.48
CA PHE A 327 -28.07 0.97 10.82
C PHE A 327 -27.17 2.21 10.89
N PRO A 328 -27.66 3.39 10.48
CA PRO A 328 -26.84 4.62 10.43
C PRO A 328 -26.21 5.01 11.77
N VAL A 329 -26.80 4.62 12.92
CA VAL A 329 -26.23 4.87 14.26
C VAL A 329 -24.85 4.24 14.43
N LEU A 330 -24.56 3.12 13.75
CA LEU A 330 -23.26 2.44 13.82
C LEU A 330 -22.12 3.29 13.24
N ARG A 331 -22.44 4.22 12.32
CA ARG A 331 -21.47 5.17 11.78
C ARG A 331 -20.89 6.10 12.85
N LEU A 332 -21.59 6.31 13.96
CA LEU A 332 -21.11 7.12 15.07
C LEU A 332 -19.97 6.44 15.85
N PHE A 333 -19.88 5.10 15.78
CA PHE A 333 -18.83 4.32 16.45
C PHE A 333 -17.61 4.12 15.56
N ALA A 334 -17.80 3.93 14.25
CA ALA A 334 -16.72 3.72 13.28
C ALA A 334 -16.15 5.00 12.66
N ARG A 335 -16.54 6.19 13.17
CA ARG A 335 -16.36 7.51 12.53
C ARG A 335 -15.05 7.70 11.74
N ARG A 336 -13.91 7.31 12.30
CA ARG A 336 -12.57 7.56 11.71
C ARG A 336 -12.18 6.54 10.65
N GLU A 337 -12.71 5.34 10.80
CA GLU A 337 -12.41 4.16 10.03
C GLU A 337 -13.35 4.04 8.81
N LEU A 338 -14.51 4.71 8.82
CA LEU A 338 -15.52 4.63 7.75
C LEU A 338 -14.95 4.83 6.34
N THR A 339 -14.13 5.85 6.12
CA THR A 339 -13.54 6.13 4.80
C THR A 339 -12.59 5.02 4.37
N GLN A 340 -11.78 4.51 5.31
CA GLN A 340 -10.84 3.42 5.07
C GLN A 340 -11.60 2.12 4.71
N ILE A 341 -12.62 1.77 5.51
CA ILE A 341 -13.50 0.60 5.26
C ILE A 341 -14.20 0.72 3.90
N ALA A 342 -14.68 1.92 3.55
CA ALA A 342 -15.34 2.15 2.26
C ALA A 342 -14.39 1.94 1.07
N GLN A 343 -13.10 2.28 1.25
CA GLN A 343 -12.04 2.13 0.25
C GLN A 343 -11.49 0.71 0.16
N THR A 344 -11.61 -0.11 1.21
CA THR A 344 -11.23 -1.53 1.21
C THR A 344 -12.40 -2.47 0.86
N ARG A 345 -13.52 -1.95 0.37
CA ARG A 345 -14.60 -2.79 -0.18
C ARG A 345 -14.11 -3.46 -1.47
N ILE A 346 -14.44 -4.72 -1.65
CA ILE A 346 -14.26 -5.42 -2.94
C ILE A 346 -14.96 -4.63 -4.06
N GLY A 347 -14.27 -4.50 -5.19
CA GLY A 347 -14.77 -3.87 -6.40
C GLY A 347 -14.84 -2.34 -6.36
N THR A 348 -13.96 -1.67 -5.62
CA THR A 348 -13.89 -0.19 -5.66
C THR A 348 -13.15 0.30 -6.91
N VAL A 349 -13.44 1.53 -7.33
CA VAL A 349 -12.71 2.22 -8.41
C VAL A 349 -11.19 2.26 -8.15
N TYR A 350 -10.77 2.33 -6.88
CA TYR A 350 -9.36 2.40 -6.52
C TYR A 350 -8.62 1.11 -6.84
N HIS A 351 -9.24 -0.06 -6.61
CA HIS A 351 -8.62 -1.35 -6.93
C HIS A 351 -8.35 -1.49 -8.43
N LEU A 352 -9.30 -1.06 -9.26
CA LEU A 352 -9.14 -1.08 -10.71
C LEU A 352 -8.07 -0.12 -11.19
N ARG A 353 -8.05 1.11 -10.66
CA ARG A 353 -7.02 2.09 -11.01
C ARG A 353 -5.63 1.60 -10.64
N ASN A 354 -5.45 1.09 -9.41
CA ASN A 354 -4.17 0.53 -8.97
C ASN A 354 -3.75 -0.65 -9.86
N MET A 355 -4.67 -1.54 -10.20
CA MET A 355 -4.39 -2.66 -11.10
C MET A 355 -4.02 -2.19 -12.51
N GLU A 356 -4.74 -1.21 -13.06
CA GLU A 356 -4.45 -0.62 -14.36
C GLU A 356 -3.08 0.07 -14.37
N ASP A 357 -2.73 0.79 -13.29
CA ASP A 357 -1.43 1.43 -13.10
C ASP A 357 -0.30 0.39 -12.99
N LEU A 358 -0.49 -0.68 -12.20
CA LEU A 358 0.48 -1.78 -12.08
C LEU A 358 0.66 -2.53 -13.41
N ALA A 359 -0.42 -2.79 -14.15
CA ALA A 359 -0.37 -3.44 -15.47
C ALA A 359 0.35 -2.56 -16.51
N ARG A 360 0.12 -1.23 -16.46
CA ARG A 360 0.85 -0.27 -17.30
C ARG A 360 2.36 -0.28 -16.96
N SER A 361 2.71 -0.16 -15.68
CA SER A 361 4.13 -0.19 -15.25
C SER A 361 4.82 -1.50 -15.60
N ASN A 362 4.11 -2.64 -15.59
CA ASN A 362 4.65 -3.93 -16.01
C ASN A 362 4.97 -3.98 -17.51
N ARG A 363 4.17 -3.33 -18.36
CA ARG A 363 4.36 -3.31 -19.82
C ARG A 363 5.41 -2.31 -20.28
N ASP A 364 5.28 -1.08 -19.82
CA ASP A 364 5.91 0.08 -20.46
C ASP A 364 7.22 0.47 -19.78
N GLU A 365 7.50 -0.08 -18.59
CA GLU A 365 8.59 0.37 -17.73
C GLU A 365 9.27 -0.80 -17.00
N ARG A 366 9.18 -0.82 -15.66
CA ARG A 366 9.62 -1.89 -14.76
C ARG A 366 8.56 -2.00 -13.67
N TYR A 367 8.23 -3.23 -13.28
CA TYR A 367 7.27 -3.43 -12.21
C TYR A 367 7.80 -2.87 -10.87
N PRO A 368 6.99 -2.15 -10.06
CA PRO A 368 7.48 -1.46 -8.85
C PRO A 368 7.99 -2.36 -7.73
N LEU A 369 7.62 -3.66 -7.74
CA LEU A 369 8.00 -4.63 -6.73
C LEU A 369 8.92 -5.68 -7.37
N ASP A 370 10.15 -5.81 -6.88
CA ASP A 370 11.08 -6.78 -7.46
C ASP A 370 10.80 -8.17 -6.87
N PRO A 371 10.67 -9.23 -7.70
CA PRO A 371 10.55 -10.61 -7.20
C PRO A 371 11.69 -11.01 -6.24
N ASP A 372 12.91 -10.49 -6.46
CA ASP A 372 14.09 -10.78 -5.65
C ASP A 372 14.18 -9.94 -4.36
N ASN A 373 13.17 -9.11 -4.07
CA ASN A 373 13.09 -8.35 -2.83
C ASN A 373 11.68 -8.29 -2.23
N THR A 374 10.74 -9.11 -2.70
CA THR A 374 9.36 -9.10 -2.25
C THR A 374 8.90 -10.48 -1.79
N LEU A 375 8.33 -10.55 -0.58
CA LEU A 375 7.79 -11.76 0.03
C LEU A 375 6.31 -11.54 0.39
N CYS A 376 5.43 -12.42 -0.08
CA CYS A 376 4.01 -12.42 0.28
C CYS A 376 3.69 -13.63 1.15
N ILE A 377 3.22 -13.42 2.39
CA ILE A 377 2.76 -14.48 3.30
C ILE A 377 1.24 -14.51 3.27
N VAL A 378 0.67 -15.63 2.84
CA VAL A 378 -0.77 -15.78 2.58
C VAL A 378 -1.33 -16.93 3.42
N GLY A 379 -2.52 -16.74 3.98
CA GLY A 379 -3.21 -17.77 4.78
C GLY A 379 -4.00 -18.75 3.92
N VAL A 380 -3.58 -20.01 3.82
CA VAL A 380 -4.34 -21.09 3.16
C VAL A 380 -5.30 -21.77 4.13
N ASN A 381 -6.53 -21.26 4.15
CA ASN A 381 -7.61 -21.65 5.07
C ASN A 381 -8.76 -22.39 4.37
N GLY A 382 -8.46 -23.10 3.28
CA GLY A 382 -9.45 -23.85 2.51
C GLY A 382 -10.35 -22.95 1.63
N PRO A 383 -11.47 -23.51 1.12
CA PRO A 383 -12.30 -22.86 0.08
C PRO A 383 -12.91 -21.51 0.50
N HIS A 384 -13.14 -21.30 1.79
CA HIS A 384 -13.77 -20.10 2.32
C HIS A 384 -12.77 -19.06 2.88
N GLY A 385 -11.46 -19.35 2.82
CA GLY A 385 -10.45 -18.50 3.43
C GLY A 385 -10.61 -18.40 4.95
N ASP A 386 -10.08 -17.32 5.53
CA ASP A 386 -10.33 -16.98 6.94
C ASP A 386 -11.59 -16.14 7.14
N GLY A 387 -12.31 -15.83 6.05
CA GLY A 387 -13.51 -15.00 6.06
C GLY A 387 -13.25 -13.53 6.38
N ILE A 388 -11.99 -13.06 6.43
CA ILE A 388 -11.64 -11.66 6.62
C ILE A 388 -11.14 -11.07 5.31
N VAL A 389 -10.17 -11.69 4.66
CA VAL A 389 -9.70 -11.29 3.32
C VAL A 389 -9.75 -12.52 2.41
N ASP A 390 -10.27 -12.35 1.18
CA ASP A 390 -10.18 -13.42 0.19
C ASP A 390 -8.71 -13.64 -0.16
N GLN A 391 -8.25 -14.89 -0.17
CA GLN A 391 -6.82 -15.25 -0.29
C GLN A 391 -6.17 -14.64 -1.53
N SER A 392 -6.91 -14.56 -2.64
CA SER A 392 -6.41 -13.94 -3.86
C SER A 392 -6.11 -12.46 -3.70
N SER A 393 -6.73 -11.76 -2.73
CA SER A 393 -6.47 -10.35 -2.43
C SER A 393 -5.25 -10.12 -1.52
N ALA A 394 -4.59 -11.19 -1.07
CA ALA A 394 -3.51 -11.14 -0.08
C ALA A 394 -2.11 -10.92 -0.65
N HIS A 395 -1.96 -10.98 -1.97
CA HIS A 395 -0.71 -10.72 -2.68
C HIS A 395 -0.95 -9.87 -3.94
N LEU A 396 0.13 -9.47 -4.61
CA LEU A 396 0.11 -8.79 -5.91
C LEU A 396 0.69 -9.66 -7.04
N SER A 397 1.10 -10.89 -6.72
CA SER A 397 1.63 -11.84 -7.70
C SER A 397 0.55 -12.27 -8.69
N ASP A 398 0.94 -12.37 -9.96
CA ASP A 398 0.29 -13.22 -10.97
C ASP A 398 -1.16 -12.88 -11.38
N HIS A 399 -1.66 -11.72 -10.97
CA HIS A 399 -3.02 -11.27 -11.31
C HIS A 399 -3.15 -10.85 -12.77
N ALA A 400 -4.34 -11.06 -13.33
CA ALA A 400 -4.64 -10.74 -14.72
C ALA A 400 -5.41 -9.42 -14.85
N PHE A 401 -5.05 -8.62 -15.85
CA PHE A 401 -5.76 -7.42 -16.25
C PHE A 401 -6.08 -7.48 -17.75
N GLU A 402 -7.34 -7.22 -18.11
CA GLU A 402 -7.80 -7.27 -19.50
C GLU A 402 -8.63 -6.04 -19.84
N ILE A 403 -8.46 -5.52 -21.06
CA ILE A 403 -9.35 -4.53 -21.66
C ILE A 403 -10.09 -5.19 -22.81
N VAL A 404 -11.42 -5.23 -22.72
CA VAL A 404 -12.29 -5.84 -23.71
C VAL A 404 -13.18 -4.79 -24.34
N LYS A 405 -13.15 -4.72 -25.66
CA LYS A 405 -14.07 -3.90 -26.44
C LYS A 405 -15.33 -4.68 -26.73
N ALA A 406 -16.45 -4.14 -26.27
CA ALA A 406 -17.78 -4.65 -26.57
C ALA A 406 -18.08 -4.54 -28.09
N PRO A 407 -18.84 -5.48 -28.66
CA PRO A 407 -19.18 -5.46 -30.07
C PRO A 407 -20.09 -4.27 -30.39
N ARG A 408 -19.93 -3.71 -31.59
CA ARG A 408 -20.75 -2.58 -32.07
C ARG A 408 -22.03 -3.01 -32.77
N ARG A 409 -22.12 -4.28 -33.19
CA ARG A 409 -23.27 -4.85 -33.89
C ARG A 409 -23.57 -6.25 -33.37
N ARG A 410 -24.85 -6.61 -33.36
CA ARG A 410 -25.30 -7.98 -33.09
C ARG A 410 -24.56 -9.00 -33.95
N GLY A 411 -23.88 -9.95 -33.29
CA GLY A 411 -23.16 -11.06 -33.93
C GLY A 411 -21.66 -10.85 -34.06
N ASP A 412 -21.15 -9.62 -33.87
CA ASP A 412 -19.71 -9.39 -33.79
C ASP A 412 -19.15 -9.96 -32.47
N PRO A 413 -17.96 -10.59 -32.49
CA PRO A 413 -17.29 -11.00 -31.27
C PRO A 413 -16.77 -9.78 -30.50
N ALA A 414 -16.74 -9.87 -29.17
CA ALA A 414 -15.99 -8.92 -28.36
C ALA A 414 -14.49 -9.05 -28.69
N ALA A 415 -13.77 -7.94 -28.72
CA ALA A 415 -12.34 -7.92 -29.01
C ALA A 415 -11.53 -7.65 -27.74
N VAL A 416 -10.56 -8.51 -27.42
CA VAL A 416 -9.59 -8.24 -26.36
C VAL A 416 -8.58 -7.24 -26.91
N LEU A 417 -8.60 -6.01 -26.38
CA LEU A 417 -7.66 -4.94 -26.78
C LEU A 417 -6.32 -5.07 -26.05
N CYS A 418 -6.37 -5.57 -24.82
CA CYS A 418 -5.21 -5.68 -23.94
C CYS A 418 -5.38 -6.87 -23.00
N ARG A 419 -4.28 -7.60 -22.77
CA ARG A 419 -4.18 -8.62 -21.73
C ARG A 419 -2.79 -8.53 -21.12
N ASP A 420 -2.77 -8.31 -19.81
CA ASP A 420 -1.59 -8.22 -18.99
C ASP A 420 -1.70 -9.19 -17.82
N ARG A 421 -0.55 -9.64 -17.36
CA ARG A 421 -0.41 -10.47 -16.16
C ARG A 421 0.72 -9.91 -15.32
N LEU A 422 0.46 -9.69 -14.04
CA LEU A 422 1.46 -9.23 -13.09
C LEU A 422 2.57 -10.27 -12.97
N PRO A 423 3.80 -9.85 -12.65
CA PRO A 423 4.90 -10.79 -12.52
C PRO A 423 4.67 -11.75 -11.35
N ASP A 424 5.37 -12.87 -11.42
CA ASP A 424 5.41 -13.84 -10.34
C ASP A 424 6.30 -13.31 -9.20
N LEU A 425 5.68 -13.00 -8.06
CA LEU A 425 6.34 -12.64 -6.81
C LEU A 425 6.35 -13.85 -5.87
N THR A 426 7.32 -13.90 -4.96
CA THR A 426 7.43 -14.99 -3.98
C THR A 426 6.22 -15.02 -3.04
N VAL A 427 5.34 -16.02 -3.20
CA VAL A 427 4.18 -16.26 -2.33
C VAL A 427 4.43 -17.49 -1.44
N VAL A 428 4.29 -17.30 -0.12
CA VAL A 428 4.37 -18.33 0.91
C VAL A 428 2.98 -18.59 1.48
N PRO A 429 2.30 -19.68 1.06
CA PRO A 429 1.02 -20.06 1.61
C PRO A 429 1.20 -20.91 2.85
N LEU A 430 0.78 -20.38 3.99
CA LEU A 430 0.85 -21.07 5.27
C LEU A 430 -0.54 -21.28 5.84
N ARG A 431 -0.71 -22.30 6.69
CA ARG A 431 -1.95 -22.51 7.46
C ARG A 431 -2.04 -21.51 8.62
N VAL A 432 -2.07 -20.23 8.30
CA VAL A 432 -2.15 -19.08 9.20
C VAL A 432 -3.40 -18.27 8.91
N MET A 433 -3.85 -17.51 9.89
CA MET A 433 -5.06 -16.67 9.86
C MET A 433 -4.71 -15.20 9.68
N HIS A 434 -5.68 -14.35 9.33
CA HIS A 434 -5.50 -12.90 9.45
C HIS A 434 -5.08 -12.48 10.87
N PHE A 435 -5.83 -12.94 11.87
CA PHE A 435 -5.56 -12.74 13.30
C PHE A 435 -5.30 -14.07 14.01
N PRO A 436 -4.47 -14.10 15.07
CA PRO A 436 -4.29 -15.31 15.87
C PRO A 436 -5.60 -15.71 16.58
N GLU A 437 -5.95 -17.00 16.51
CA GLU A 437 -7.17 -17.54 17.09
C GLU A 437 -6.88 -18.62 18.14
N ARG A 438 -7.71 -18.64 19.19
CA ARG A 438 -7.76 -19.74 20.17
C ARG A 438 -9.19 -20.21 20.37
N ALA A 439 -9.36 -21.53 20.46
CA ALA A 439 -10.67 -22.13 20.75
C ALA A 439 -11.21 -21.68 22.11
N LEU A 440 -12.51 -21.39 22.18
CA LEU A 440 -13.25 -21.10 23.41
C LEU A 440 -13.06 -22.25 24.41
N GLY A 441 -12.62 -21.90 25.62
CA GLY A 441 -12.29 -22.86 26.68
C GLY A 441 -10.87 -23.44 26.63
N GLY A 442 -10.06 -23.11 25.61
CA GLY A 442 -8.63 -23.47 25.57
C GLY A 442 -8.31 -24.91 25.14
N TRP A 443 -9.32 -25.70 24.78
CA TRP A 443 -9.23 -27.14 24.45
C TRP A 443 -8.83 -27.45 23.00
N GLY A 444 -8.62 -26.43 22.15
CA GLY A 444 -8.26 -26.58 20.74
C GLY A 444 -6.84 -26.09 20.42
N ARG A 445 -6.27 -26.58 19.32
CA ARG A 445 -4.98 -26.09 18.81
C ARG A 445 -5.09 -24.61 18.46
N ARG A 446 -4.06 -23.85 18.84
CA ARG A 446 -3.91 -22.44 18.47
C ARG A 446 -3.72 -22.31 16.96
N ARG A 447 -4.34 -21.30 16.36
CA ARG A 447 -4.08 -20.94 14.96
C ARG A 447 -3.30 -19.63 14.96
N PHE A 448 -2.17 -19.63 14.27
CA PHE A 448 -1.27 -18.48 14.21
C PHE A 448 -1.79 -17.41 13.25
N GLY A 449 -1.54 -16.15 13.54
CA GLY A 449 -1.80 -15.04 12.61
C GLY A 449 -0.64 -14.87 11.62
N ALA A 450 -0.92 -14.44 10.39
CA ALA A 450 0.09 -14.30 9.33
C ALA A 450 1.18 -13.27 9.67
N ALA A 451 0.79 -12.18 10.35
CA ALA A 451 1.71 -11.13 10.81
C ALA A 451 2.03 -11.21 12.31
N TYR A 452 1.21 -11.90 13.09
CA TYR A 452 1.34 -11.97 14.55
C TYR A 452 2.48 -12.93 14.93
N MET A 453 3.69 -12.40 15.11
CA MET A 453 4.85 -13.25 15.40
C MET A 453 4.87 -13.68 16.86
N GLU A 454 5.08 -14.97 17.05
CA GLU A 454 5.33 -15.59 18.34
C GLU A 454 6.13 -16.87 18.12
N GLU A 455 6.59 -17.48 19.21
CA GLU A 455 7.27 -18.77 19.15
C GLU A 455 6.38 -19.79 18.41
N GLU A 456 7.00 -20.62 17.56
CA GLU A 456 6.33 -21.62 16.70
C GLU A 456 5.51 -21.07 15.52
N ASN A 457 5.34 -19.75 15.35
CA ASN A 457 4.65 -19.24 14.17
C ASN A 457 5.44 -19.59 12.89
N PRO A 458 4.86 -20.36 11.94
CA PRO A 458 5.58 -20.81 10.75
C PRO A 458 6.02 -19.66 9.84
N ALA A 459 5.33 -18.51 9.87
CA ALA A 459 5.68 -17.33 9.08
C ALA A 459 7.05 -16.75 9.46
N PHE A 460 7.51 -16.96 10.71
CA PHE A 460 8.75 -16.38 11.20
C PHE A 460 10.00 -16.98 10.53
N ASP A 461 10.00 -18.27 10.17
CA ASP A 461 11.16 -18.88 9.50
C ASP A 461 11.37 -18.27 8.10
N TYR A 462 10.29 -18.08 7.34
CA TYR A 462 10.32 -17.42 6.03
C TYR A 462 10.77 -15.96 6.13
N LEU A 463 10.20 -15.22 7.08
CA LEU A 463 10.62 -13.85 7.34
C LEU A 463 12.11 -13.79 7.67
N ARG A 464 12.60 -14.66 8.56
CA ARG A 464 14.00 -14.70 8.98
C ARG A 464 14.94 -14.99 7.81
N ARG A 465 14.63 -15.97 6.96
CA ARG A 465 15.42 -16.29 5.75
C ARG A 465 15.49 -15.11 4.80
N PHE A 466 14.34 -14.49 4.54
CA PHE A 466 14.24 -13.30 3.69
C PHE A 466 15.05 -12.11 4.24
N LEU A 467 14.96 -11.84 5.56
CA LEU A 467 15.73 -10.78 6.21
C LEU A 467 17.24 -11.02 6.13
N ARG A 468 17.68 -12.28 6.13
CA ARG A 468 19.09 -12.67 5.96
C ARG A 468 19.55 -12.76 4.50
N GLY A 469 18.64 -12.62 3.53
CA GLY A 469 18.95 -12.81 2.11
C GLY A 469 19.19 -14.27 1.71
N ASP A 470 18.72 -15.23 2.52
CA ASP A 470 18.81 -16.68 2.25
C ASP A 470 17.72 -17.13 1.26
N TRP A 471 17.88 -16.72 -0.01
CA TRP A 471 16.93 -17.04 -1.08
C TRP A 471 16.90 -18.53 -1.42
N ASP A 472 18.05 -19.21 -1.39
CA ASP A 472 18.12 -20.63 -1.69
C ASP A 472 17.43 -21.47 -0.61
N GLY A 473 17.66 -21.13 0.66
CA GLY A 473 16.95 -21.75 1.77
C GLY A 473 15.45 -21.45 1.73
N LEU A 474 15.04 -20.24 1.32
CA LEU A 474 13.64 -19.87 1.15
C LEU A 474 12.97 -20.72 0.06
N ARG A 475 13.61 -20.86 -1.12
CA ARG A 475 13.10 -21.71 -2.22
C ARG A 475 13.02 -23.18 -1.82
N LEU A 476 14.02 -23.69 -1.11
CA LEU A 476 14.01 -25.07 -0.60
C LEU A 476 12.88 -25.30 0.41
N ALA A 477 12.59 -24.32 1.28
CA ALA A 477 11.49 -24.39 2.22
C ALA A 477 10.13 -24.37 1.49
N LEU A 478 9.96 -23.45 0.55
CA LEU A 478 8.77 -23.36 -0.30
C LEU A 478 8.48 -24.65 -1.06
N GLY A 479 9.51 -25.30 -1.62
CA GLY A 479 9.35 -26.58 -2.34
C GLY A 479 8.86 -27.75 -1.47
N ARG A 480 8.79 -27.57 -0.14
CA ARG A 480 8.26 -28.55 0.82
C ARG A 480 6.89 -28.16 1.37
N GLU A 481 6.40 -26.97 1.06
CA GLU A 481 5.09 -26.53 1.53
C GLU A 481 3.98 -27.24 0.75
N GLU A 482 3.00 -27.77 1.49
CA GLU A 482 1.81 -28.42 0.93
C GLU A 482 0.63 -27.44 0.79
N GLY A 483 0.84 -26.16 1.10
CA GLY A 483 -0.18 -25.12 1.04
C GLY A 483 -0.59 -24.81 -0.39
N SER A 484 -1.90 -24.68 -0.64
CA SER A 484 -2.43 -24.48 -1.99
C SER A 484 -3.51 -23.40 -2.01
N LEU A 485 -3.41 -22.42 -2.91
CA LEU A 485 -4.42 -21.39 -3.09
C LEU A 485 -5.45 -21.85 -4.12
N ARG A 486 -6.74 -21.75 -3.79
CA ARG A 486 -7.84 -22.21 -4.66
C ARG A 486 -8.87 -21.14 -4.97
N GLN A 487 -8.83 -20.03 -4.24
CA GLN A 487 -9.80 -18.96 -4.40
C GLN A 487 -9.47 -18.11 -5.62
N PHE A 488 -10.48 -17.57 -6.28
CA PHE A 488 -10.29 -16.61 -7.38
C PHE A 488 -11.25 -15.43 -7.20
N MET A 489 -10.91 -14.31 -7.83
CA MET A 489 -11.78 -13.15 -7.95
C MET A 489 -11.86 -12.71 -9.41
N LEU A 490 -13.06 -12.37 -9.89
CA LEU A 490 -13.27 -11.74 -11.19
C LEU A 490 -13.97 -10.39 -10.98
N THR A 491 -13.29 -9.30 -11.30
CA THR A 491 -13.83 -7.93 -11.27
C THR A 491 -14.10 -7.46 -12.69
N LEU A 492 -15.33 -7.03 -12.96
CA LEU A 492 -15.73 -6.41 -14.22
C LEU A 492 -16.05 -4.94 -13.99
N ALA A 493 -15.45 -4.07 -14.79
CA ALA A 493 -15.71 -2.65 -14.83
C ALA A 493 -16.27 -2.27 -16.20
N PHE A 494 -17.42 -1.58 -16.24
CA PHE A 494 -18.01 -1.13 -17.50
C PHE A 494 -17.75 0.37 -17.66
N GLU A 495 -17.12 0.75 -18.78
CA GLU A 495 -16.77 2.14 -19.08
C GLU A 495 -17.43 2.63 -20.37
N GLY A 496 -17.90 3.88 -20.32
CA GLY A 496 -18.57 4.56 -21.42
C GLY A 496 -20.03 4.89 -21.11
N GLU A 497 -20.50 6.04 -21.61
CA GLU A 497 -21.85 6.58 -21.34
C GLU A 497 -23.00 5.65 -21.77
N ALA A 498 -22.67 4.68 -22.63
CA ALA A 498 -23.62 3.70 -23.12
C ALA A 498 -24.11 2.76 -21.99
N TRP A 499 -23.27 2.47 -20.98
CA TRP A 499 -23.56 1.51 -19.91
C TRP A 499 -24.37 2.13 -18.78
N LYS A 500 -25.69 2.26 -18.96
CA LYS A 500 -26.56 2.81 -17.91
C LYS A 500 -26.87 1.83 -16.77
N SER A 501 -26.97 0.53 -17.06
CA SER A 501 -27.20 -0.53 -16.06
C SER A 501 -26.88 -1.93 -16.63
N PRO A 502 -25.59 -2.28 -16.81
CA PRO A 502 -25.17 -3.50 -17.53
C PRO A 502 -25.69 -4.81 -16.91
N SER A 503 -26.02 -4.81 -15.62
CA SER A 503 -26.60 -5.94 -14.88
C SER A 503 -26.01 -7.31 -15.25
N PRO A 504 -24.68 -7.49 -15.15
CA PRO A 504 -24.02 -8.71 -15.61
C PRO A 504 -24.48 -9.94 -14.82
N ARG A 505 -24.56 -11.08 -15.50
CA ARG A 505 -24.96 -12.38 -14.95
C ARG A 505 -24.04 -13.48 -15.46
N ARG A 506 -23.76 -14.46 -14.61
CA ARG A 506 -23.08 -15.68 -15.03
C ARG A 506 -24.00 -16.50 -15.93
N ARG A 507 -23.48 -16.99 -17.05
CA ARG A 507 -24.15 -17.91 -17.95
C ARG A 507 -23.53 -19.30 -17.83
N GLY A 508 -24.37 -20.30 -17.54
CA GLY A 508 -23.94 -21.69 -17.42
C GLY A 508 -23.13 -22.01 -16.17
N GLN A 509 -22.64 -23.25 -16.10
CA GLN A 509 -21.74 -23.71 -15.06
C GLN A 509 -20.38 -24.03 -15.68
N SER A 510 -19.35 -23.75 -14.93
CA SER A 510 -17.96 -24.09 -15.26
C SER A 510 -17.66 -25.38 -14.53
N ARG A 511 -17.03 -26.35 -15.19
CA ARG A 511 -16.90 -27.71 -14.64
C ARG A 511 -16.05 -27.79 -13.37
N ASN A 512 -15.10 -26.86 -13.22
CA ASN A 512 -14.07 -26.90 -12.19
C ASN A 512 -14.14 -25.78 -11.15
N ILE A 513 -15.01 -24.77 -11.34
CA ILE A 513 -15.10 -23.63 -10.42
C ILE A 513 -16.51 -23.41 -9.87
N ARG A 514 -16.55 -23.10 -8.58
CA ARG A 514 -17.74 -22.66 -7.85
C ARG A 514 -17.62 -21.18 -7.54
N VAL A 515 -18.71 -20.45 -7.74
CA VAL A 515 -18.83 -19.04 -7.35
C VAL A 515 -19.52 -19.01 -5.99
N ASP A 516 -18.91 -18.35 -5.02
CA ASP A 516 -19.39 -18.26 -3.64
C ASP A 516 -19.98 -16.89 -3.32
N GLY A 517 -19.43 -15.82 -3.93
CA GLY A 517 -19.79 -14.44 -3.62
C GLY A 517 -20.02 -13.59 -4.86
N ARG A 518 -20.82 -12.54 -4.69
CA ARG A 518 -21.02 -11.47 -5.67
C ARG A 518 -21.12 -10.13 -4.94
N TYR A 519 -20.31 -9.17 -5.37
CA TYR A 519 -20.20 -7.82 -4.80
C TYR A 519 -20.43 -6.79 -5.90
N ASP A 520 -21.54 -6.08 -5.80
CA ASP A 520 -21.96 -5.12 -6.82
C ASP A 520 -21.76 -3.68 -6.31
N ASN A 521 -21.09 -2.85 -7.11
CA ASN A 521 -20.98 -1.40 -6.94
C ASN A 521 -21.59 -0.70 -8.17
N PRO A 522 -22.93 -0.65 -8.30
CA PRO A 522 -23.59 -0.18 -9.52
C PRO A 522 -23.33 1.30 -9.81
N ALA A 523 -23.10 2.13 -8.79
CA ALA A 523 -22.79 3.55 -8.95
C ALA A 523 -21.46 3.77 -9.69
N ASP A 524 -20.52 2.84 -9.53
CA ASP A 524 -19.22 2.87 -10.18
C ASP A 524 -19.17 1.96 -11.41
N LEU A 525 -20.28 1.28 -11.75
CA LEU A 525 -20.38 0.27 -12.80
C LEU A 525 -19.40 -0.90 -12.64
N ILE A 526 -19.12 -1.30 -11.39
CA ILE A 526 -18.19 -2.39 -11.06
C ILE A 526 -18.92 -3.56 -10.42
N PHE A 527 -18.61 -4.77 -10.87
CA PHE A 527 -19.23 -6.01 -10.41
C PHE A 527 -18.14 -7.05 -10.18
N THR A 528 -18.10 -7.65 -8.99
CA THR A 528 -17.06 -8.61 -8.62
C THR A 528 -17.66 -9.93 -8.19
N TRP A 529 -17.09 -11.03 -8.66
CA TRP A 529 -17.41 -12.39 -8.21
C TRP A 529 -16.21 -13.00 -7.53
N THR A 530 -16.47 -13.76 -6.47
CA THR A 530 -15.46 -14.56 -5.78
C THR A 530 -15.89 -16.02 -5.79
N GLY A 531 -14.93 -16.92 -5.75
CA GLY A 531 -15.19 -18.35 -5.80
C GLY A 531 -13.94 -19.18 -5.53
N HIS A 532 -14.06 -20.48 -5.75
CA HIS A 532 -12.94 -21.41 -5.65
C HIS A 532 -12.97 -22.52 -6.71
N PHE A 533 -11.79 -23.08 -6.95
CA PHE A 533 -11.60 -24.30 -7.72
C PHE A 533 -11.96 -25.53 -6.87
N THR A 534 -12.73 -26.43 -7.48
CA THR A 534 -13.45 -27.50 -6.78
C THR A 534 -12.73 -28.84 -6.80
N ALA A 535 -11.89 -29.13 -7.81
CA ALA A 535 -11.18 -30.39 -7.87
C ALA A 535 -9.82 -30.32 -7.16
N PRO A 536 -9.39 -31.39 -6.48
CA PRO A 536 -7.99 -31.54 -6.05
C PRO A 536 -7.04 -31.51 -7.26
N GLY A 537 -5.91 -30.80 -7.16
CA GLY A 537 -4.97 -30.62 -8.28
C GLY A 537 -5.23 -29.39 -9.15
N GLU A 538 -6.30 -28.62 -8.88
CA GLU A 538 -6.63 -27.37 -9.54
C GLU A 538 -6.28 -26.15 -8.66
N GLU A 539 -5.09 -26.18 -8.07
CA GLU A 539 -4.61 -25.13 -7.19
C GLU A 539 -3.52 -24.29 -7.84
N MET A 540 -3.23 -23.12 -7.26
CA MET A 540 -2.10 -22.30 -7.68
C MET A 540 -0.81 -23.08 -7.41
N ASN A 541 -0.02 -23.30 -8.46
CA ASN A 541 1.36 -23.75 -8.32
C ASN A 541 2.21 -22.55 -7.95
N LEU A 542 2.79 -22.56 -6.75
CA LEU A 542 3.64 -21.47 -6.24
C LEU A 542 5.06 -21.54 -6.81
N VAL A 543 5.39 -22.67 -7.43
CA VAL A 543 6.67 -22.95 -8.07
C VAL A 543 6.36 -23.69 -9.37
N GLY A 544 6.35 -22.98 -10.49
CA GLY A 544 6.11 -23.55 -11.82
C GLY A 544 4.89 -22.97 -12.54
N PRO A 545 4.65 -23.35 -13.82
CA PRO A 545 3.53 -22.82 -14.58
C PRO A 545 2.19 -23.20 -13.93
N GLU A 546 1.23 -22.26 -13.94
CA GLU A 546 -0.14 -22.56 -13.56
C GLU A 546 -0.69 -23.71 -14.40
N THR A 547 -1.22 -24.73 -13.74
CA THR A 547 -1.74 -25.93 -14.40
C THR A 547 -3.25 -25.93 -14.56
N ALA A 548 -3.96 -24.97 -13.96
CA ALA A 548 -5.41 -24.94 -13.92
C ALA A 548 -5.99 -23.58 -14.31
N GLU A 549 -6.92 -23.61 -15.27
CA GLU A 549 -7.70 -22.46 -15.70
C GLU A 549 -9.20 -22.75 -15.53
N GLY A 550 -9.94 -21.75 -15.06
CA GLY A 550 -11.39 -21.76 -15.04
C GLY A 550 -11.93 -20.76 -16.05
N THR A 551 -13.14 -20.99 -16.57
CA THR A 551 -13.81 -20.02 -17.46
C THR A 551 -15.14 -19.60 -16.88
N LEU A 552 -15.34 -18.29 -16.71
CA LEU A 552 -16.64 -17.69 -16.39
C LEU A 552 -17.19 -16.95 -17.61
N THR A 553 -18.24 -17.51 -18.21
CA THR A 553 -18.99 -16.79 -19.25
C THR A 553 -19.95 -15.80 -18.60
N ILE A 554 -19.73 -14.53 -18.89
CA ILE A 554 -20.58 -13.45 -18.38
C ILE A 554 -21.46 -12.93 -19.51
N GLU A 555 -22.72 -12.71 -19.16
CA GLU A 555 -23.72 -12.08 -20.00
C GLU A 555 -24.09 -10.72 -19.40
N ALA A 556 -23.95 -9.64 -20.17
CA ALA A 556 -24.32 -8.28 -19.76
C ALA A 556 -25.24 -7.61 -20.79
N ALA A 557 -26.22 -6.85 -20.31
CA ALA A 557 -27.16 -6.14 -21.18
C ALA A 557 -26.46 -4.93 -21.82
N MET A 558 -26.49 -4.87 -23.15
CA MET A 558 -25.97 -3.76 -23.94
C MET A 558 -26.99 -2.61 -24.02
N PRO A 559 -26.53 -1.37 -24.31
CA PRO A 559 -27.37 -0.17 -24.37
C PRO A 559 -28.52 -0.24 -25.39
N TYR A 560 -28.35 -1.04 -26.46
CA TYR A 560 -29.30 -1.18 -27.57
C TYR A 560 -30.12 -2.48 -27.51
N GLY A 561 -30.19 -3.14 -26.35
CA GLY A 561 -30.98 -4.36 -26.14
C GLY A 561 -30.27 -5.66 -26.54
N GLU A 562 -29.05 -5.57 -27.08
CA GLU A 562 -28.17 -6.71 -27.33
C GLU A 562 -27.58 -7.26 -26.01
N ARG A 563 -26.93 -8.42 -26.05
CA ARG A 563 -26.28 -9.04 -24.89
C ARG A 563 -24.83 -9.32 -25.22
N LEU A 564 -23.93 -8.70 -24.47
CA LEU A 564 -22.51 -9.03 -24.47
C LEU A 564 -22.36 -10.41 -23.83
N GLN A 565 -21.72 -11.35 -24.52
CA GLN A 565 -21.38 -12.66 -23.97
C GLN A 565 -19.89 -12.90 -24.16
N VAL A 566 -19.15 -12.86 -23.06
CA VAL A 566 -17.68 -12.99 -23.09
C VAL A 566 -17.26 -14.03 -22.07
N PRO A 567 -16.47 -15.05 -22.48
CA PRO A 567 -15.78 -15.93 -21.56
C PRO A 567 -14.57 -15.20 -20.97
N PHE A 568 -14.45 -15.19 -19.65
CA PHE A 568 -13.27 -14.71 -18.95
C PHE A 568 -12.55 -15.88 -18.29
N THR A 569 -11.23 -15.93 -18.47
CA THR A 569 -10.39 -16.89 -17.76
C THR A 569 -10.15 -16.39 -16.34
N VAL A 570 -10.22 -17.31 -15.38
CA VAL A 570 -9.85 -17.09 -13.98
C VAL A 570 -8.84 -18.16 -13.58
N TYR A 571 -7.98 -17.85 -12.61
CA TYR A 571 -6.91 -18.72 -12.15
C TYR A 571 -6.96 -18.87 -10.63
N PRO A 572 -6.57 -20.03 -10.08
CA PRO A 572 -6.55 -20.24 -8.63
C PRO A 572 -5.51 -19.33 -7.99
N GLY A 573 -5.84 -18.72 -6.84
CA GLY A 573 -4.99 -17.74 -6.15
C GLY A 573 -4.99 -16.35 -6.77
N CYS A 574 -5.59 -16.15 -7.95
CA CYS A 574 -5.44 -14.91 -8.70
C CYS A 574 -6.72 -14.08 -8.78
N ASN A 575 -6.53 -12.76 -8.91
CA ASN A 575 -7.58 -11.82 -9.26
C ASN A 575 -7.52 -11.53 -10.75
N SER A 576 -8.67 -11.56 -11.41
CA SER A 576 -8.85 -11.18 -12.81
C SER A 576 -9.65 -9.89 -12.88
N PHE A 577 -9.07 -8.85 -13.46
CA PHE A 577 -9.68 -7.54 -13.63
C PHE A 577 -9.96 -7.30 -15.10
N VAL A 578 -11.22 -7.04 -15.44
CA VAL A 578 -11.64 -6.82 -16.82
C VAL A 578 -12.32 -5.47 -16.93
N LYS A 579 -11.79 -4.62 -17.81
CA LYS A 579 -12.35 -3.34 -18.18
C LYS A 579 -13.05 -3.47 -19.53
N ILE A 580 -14.37 -3.31 -19.54
CA ILE A 580 -15.22 -3.45 -20.73
C ILE A 580 -15.53 -2.06 -21.28
N VAL A 581 -15.03 -1.76 -22.47
CA VAL A 581 -15.19 -0.46 -23.16
C VAL A 581 -16.13 -0.60 -24.37
N HIS A 582 -16.83 0.46 -24.75
CA HIS A 582 -17.78 0.48 -25.89
C HIS A 582 -17.28 1.29 -27.09
#